data_AF-A0AAN9E008-F1
#
_entry.id   AF-A0AAN9E008-F1
#
_cell.length_a   1.000
_cell.length_b   1.000
_cell.length_c   1.000
_cell.angle_alpha   90.00
_cell.angle_beta   90.00
_cell.angle_gamma   90.00
#
_symmetry.space_group_name_H-M   'P 1'
#
loop_
_entity.id
_entity.type
_entity.pdbx_description
1 polymer ?
#
loop_
_entity_poly.entity_id
_entity_poly.type
_entity_poly.pdbx_seq_one_letter_code
_entity_poly.pdbx_strand_id
1 'polypeptide(L)'
;MWFQDIASKNKLIIYALIFFVLFVLHVQSQASTPLVAYLSISTPPLCHGNLPNEQLSSYTIEMVKGLRPEVVEIAEPAREGYHLTLRLNLNQIPRGNDYVKVITEISAVQSVILSSQLKEILWNVNSDDATQGMYKPIKLIYHPREPFFVIRQPQRILAVFPIRFKEKSDVIIATAFFQELMDVGSSDKWAKAPPCTWSAIPPPELRGETFEDLSTNGGFVTFDISCPHIEGKRLDKTIWNLLNFNAYVQYHVKSTKGFIQRRMRKRLENLVELLHHTNSEENEQQSKKHKGFRYAKKLASSSKYNNLKKKWGNFGRKIKRHFRLKIHGFGRFRQRWLRFSKFSSTGYTKLE
;
A
#
# COMPACT_ATOMS: atom_id res chain seq x y z
N MET A 1 -1.80 19.35 12.92
CA MET A 1 -3.00 19.70 13.72
C MET A 1 -2.81 19.45 15.22
N TRP A 2 -2.18 18.36 15.66
CA TRP A 2 -2.10 17.98 17.09
C TRP A 2 -1.13 18.81 17.94
N PHE A 3 0.01 19.24 17.39
CA PHE A 3 0.98 20.09 18.11
C PHE A 3 0.46 21.50 18.44
N GLN A 4 -0.45 22.03 17.63
CA GLN A 4 -0.97 23.39 17.83
C GLN A 4 -2.00 23.45 18.96
N ASP A 5 -2.75 22.36 19.20
CA ASP A 5 -3.67 22.25 20.33
C ASP A 5 -2.94 22.01 21.66
N ILE A 6 -1.78 21.34 21.66
CA ILE A 6 -0.96 21.10 22.86
C ILE A 6 -0.45 22.41 23.48
N ALA A 7 -0.14 23.42 22.66
CA ALA A 7 0.43 24.68 23.14
C ALA A 7 -0.62 25.66 23.72
N SER A 8 -1.91 25.53 23.40
CA SER A 8 -2.93 26.53 23.78
C SER A 8 -3.73 26.17 25.03
N LYS A 9 -3.71 24.91 25.48
CA LYS A 9 -4.50 24.44 26.62
C LYS A 9 -3.63 23.54 27.50
N ASN A 10 -3.31 24.04 28.70
CA ASN A 10 -2.78 23.26 29.83
C ASN A 10 -3.79 22.16 30.22
N LYS A 11 -3.89 21.10 29.43
CA LYS A 11 -4.73 19.95 29.66
C LYS A 11 -3.89 18.70 29.56
N LEU A 12 -4.19 17.74 30.43
CA LEU A 12 -3.76 16.35 30.31
C LEU A 12 -4.45 15.79 29.06
N ILE A 13 -3.79 15.93 27.91
CA ILE A 13 -4.34 15.48 26.63
C ILE A 13 -3.85 14.04 26.43
N ILE A 14 -4.69 13.08 26.81
CA ILE A 14 -4.45 11.66 26.56
C ILE A 14 -4.98 11.35 25.16
N TYR A 15 -4.08 10.93 24.28
CA TYR A 15 -4.44 10.41 22.98
C TYR A 15 -3.78 9.06 22.76
N ALA A 16 -4.59 8.00 22.76
CA ALA A 16 -4.19 6.70 22.25
C ALA A 16 -4.49 6.64 20.76
N LEU A 17 -3.47 6.87 19.93
CA LEU A 17 -3.56 6.70 18.47
C LEU A 17 -3.12 5.28 18.11
N ILE A 18 -4.09 4.43 17.79
CA ILE A 18 -3.83 3.14 17.16
C ILE A 18 -3.59 3.45 15.67
N PHE A 19 -2.33 3.46 15.25
CA PHE A 19 -1.99 3.48 13.84
C PHE A 19 -2.29 2.11 13.20
N PHE A 20 -2.20 2.00 11.88
CA PHE A 20 -2.36 0.75 11.11
C PHE A 20 -1.37 -0.38 11.48
N VAL A 21 -0.67 -0.29 12.61
CA VAL A 21 0.42 -1.15 13.10
C VAL A 21 0.19 -1.29 14.61
N LEU A 22 0.58 -2.42 15.23
CA LEU A 22 0.53 -2.61 16.70
C LEU A 22 1.42 -1.58 17.42
N PHE A 23 0.91 -0.37 17.58
CA PHE A 23 1.65 0.76 18.10
C PHE A 23 0.75 1.57 19.01
N VAL A 24 1.13 1.65 20.28
CA VAL A 24 0.43 2.46 21.27
C VAL A 24 1.31 3.67 21.57
N LEU A 25 0.83 4.83 21.13
CA LEU A 25 1.37 6.11 21.55
C LEU A 25 0.63 6.60 22.77
N HIS A 26 1.40 7.06 23.76
CA HIS A 26 0.88 7.78 24.90
C HIS A 26 1.60 9.11 25.03
N VAL A 27 0.87 10.19 24.76
CA VAL A 27 1.37 11.56 24.96
C VAL A 27 0.85 12.08 26.29
N GLN A 28 1.75 12.54 27.16
CA GLN A 28 1.38 13.18 28.41
C GLN A 28 2.15 14.49 28.57
N SER A 29 1.44 15.55 28.92
CA SER A 29 2.03 16.80 29.40
C SER A 29 1.60 17.00 30.86
N GLN A 30 2.52 17.47 31.69
CA GLN A 30 2.27 17.71 33.10
C GLN A 30 1.91 19.19 33.32
N ALA A 31 0.86 19.47 34.08
CA ALA A 31 0.37 20.82 34.32
C ALA A 31 1.40 21.75 34.99
N SER A 32 2.37 21.19 35.72
CA SER A 32 3.47 21.92 36.36
C SER A 32 4.62 22.27 35.40
N THR A 33 4.76 21.60 34.25
CA THR A 33 5.80 21.84 33.25
C THR A 33 5.22 21.79 31.83
N PRO A 34 4.44 22.81 31.42
CA PRO A 34 3.71 22.78 30.14
C PRO A 34 4.62 22.77 28.90
N LEU A 35 5.91 23.08 29.09
CA LEU A 35 6.92 23.17 28.04
C LEU A 35 7.62 21.83 27.75
N VAL A 36 7.29 20.78 28.50
CA VAL A 36 7.84 19.43 28.34
C VAL A 36 6.69 18.46 28.12
N ALA A 37 6.76 17.69 27.04
CA ALA A 37 5.83 16.60 26.76
C ALA A 37 6.56 15.26 26.81
N TYR A 38 5.88 14.20 27.22
CA TYR A 38 6.37 12.83 27.20
C TYR A 38 5.62 12.03 26.14
N LEU A 39 6.35 11.32 25.30
CA LEU A 39 5.85 10.41 24.28
C LEU A 39 6.31 9.00 24.64
N SER A 40 5.45 8.23 25.28
CA SER A 40 5.70 6.82 25.58
C SER A 40 5.18 5.94 24.43
N ILE A 41 6.00 4.96 24.07
CA ILE A 41 5.86 4.14 22.88
C ILE A 41 5.92 2.68 23.28
N SER A 42 4.89 1.92 22.89
CA SER A 42 4.92 0.47 22.95
C SER A 42 4.92 -0.10 21.54
N THR A 43 6.03 -0.74 21.18
CA THR A 43 6.25 -1.44 19.92
C THR A 43 6.65 -2.88 20.21
N PRO A 44 5.90 -3.89 19.72
CA PRO A 44 6.43 -5.24 19.71
C PRO A 44 7.67 -5.29 18.81
N PRO A 45 8.66 -6.15 19.11
CA PRO A 45 9.82 -6.33 18.25
C PRO A 45 9.37 -6.87 16.88
N LEU A 46 9.99 -6.38 15.80
CA LEU A 46 9.68 -6.83 14.44
C LEU A 46 9.81 -8.35 14.27
N CYS A 47 10.78 -8.99 14.94
CA CYS A 47 10.96 -10.44 14.92
C CYS A 47 11.00 -10.99 16.36
N HIS A 48 10.34 -12.12 16.58
CA HIS A 48 10.47 -12.88 17.82
C HIS A 48 11.48 -14.00 17.56
N GLY A 49 12.72 -13.88 18.03
CA GLY A 49 13.71 -14.94 17.77
C GLY A 49 15.10 -14.79 18.34
N ASN A 50 15.75 -13.63 18.31
CA ASN A 50 17.21 -13.57 18.52
C ASN A 50 17.72 -12.43 19.44
N LEU A 51 16.84 -11.64 20.08
CA LEU A 51 17.25 -10.61 21.03
C LEU A 51 16.92 -11.06 22.45
N PRO A 52 17.92 -11.27 23.33
CA PRO A 52 17.67 -11.50 24.74
C PRO A 52 17.14 -10.19 25.33
N ASN A 53 15.93 -10.25 25.88
CA ASN A 53 15.11 -9.15 26.41
C ASN A 53 14.33 -8.39 25.33
N GLU A 54 13.07 -8.07 25.64
CA GLU A 54 12.12 -7.27 24.85
C GLU A 54 12.58 -5.80 24.65
N GLN A 55 13.89 -5.55 24.78
CA GLN A 55 14.51 -4.25 24.74
C GLN A 55 14.92 -3.90 23.30
N LEU A 56 14.78 -2.63 22.92
CA LEU A 56 15.22 -2.14 21.61
C LEU A 56 16.74 -2.34 21.44
N SER A 57 17.20 -2.65 20.23
CA SER A 57 18.63 -2.78 19.92
C SER A 57 19.37 -1.46 20.15
N SER A 58 20.67 -1.54 20.44
CA SER A 58 21.53 -0.36 20.58
C SER A 58 21.48 0.53 19.33
N TYR A 59 21.46 -0.08 18.15
CA TYR A 59 21.32 0.63 16.88
C TYR A 59 19.99 1.38 16.77
N THR A 60 18.86 0.75 17.11
CA THR A 60 17.56 1.44 17.14
C THR A 60 17.57 2.62 18.11
N ILE A 61 18.15 2.44 19.29
CA ILE A 61 18.28 3.50 20.29
C ILE A 61 19.12 4.67 19.74
N GLU A 62 20.26 4.40 19.11
CA GLU A 62 21.10 5.42 18.48
C GLU A 62 20.38 6.17 17.36
N MET A 63 19.65 5.45 16.49
CA MET A 63 18.86 6.07 15.42
C MET A 63 17.76 6.99 15.97
N VAL A 64 17.14 6.61 17.10
CA VAL A 64 16.16 7.45 17.78
C VAL A 64 16.83 8.63 18.49
N LYS A 65 17.99 8.47 19.13
CA LYS A 65 18.78 9.57 19.70
C LYS A 65 19.20 10.59 18.63
N GLY A 66 19.48 10.12 17.41
CA GLY A 66 19.78 10.98 16.27
C GLY A 66 18.61 11.83 15.77
N LEU A 67 17.37 11.53 16.18
CA LEU A 67 16.20 12.34 15.82
C LEU A 67 16.19 13.64 16.62
N ARG A 68 16.74 14.71 16.04
CA ARG A 68 16.73 16.07 16.62
C ARG A 68 17.11 16.05 18.12
N PRO A 69 18.41 15.84 18.43
CA PRO A 69 18.90 15.74 19.80
C PRO A 69 18.55 16.96 20.68
N GLU A 70 18.37 18.12 20.06
CA GLU A 70 17.92 19.37 20.70
C GLU A 70 16.50 19.22 21.29
N VAL A 71 15.60 18.59 20.55
CA VAL A 71 14.16 18.55 20.87
C VAL A 71 13.76 17.25 21.56
N VAL A 72 14.41 16.13 21.24
CA VAL A 72 14.04 14.78 21.68
C VAL A 72 15.15 14.17 22.54
N GLU A 73 14.82 13.87 23.78
CA GLU A 73 15.68 13.13 24.71
C GLU A 73 15.03 11.79 25.06
N ILE A 74 15.80 10.71 25.16
CA ILE A 74 15.28 9.44 25.67
C ILE A 74 15.24 9.52 27.20
N ALA A 75 14.08 9.28 27.80
CA ALA A 75 13.92 9.25 29.24
C ALA A 75 14.22 7.83 29.77
N GLU A 76 15.14 7.74 30.74
CA GLU A 76 15.49 6.49 31.43
C GLU A 76 15.12 6.59 32.93
N PRO A 77 14.41 5.60 33.50
CA PRO A 77 13.82 4.42 32.86
C PRO A 77 12.60 4.76 31.99
N ALA A 78 12.24 3.87 31.06
CA ALA A 78 10.97 3.94 30.36
C ALA A 78 9.80 3.84 31.36
N ARG A 79 8.70 4.54 31.07
CA ARG A 79 7.49 4.45 31.91
C ARG A 79 6.91 3.05 31.91
N GLU A 80 6.29 2.66 33.03
CA GLU A 80 5.68 1.35 33.21
C GLU A 80 4.71 1.01 32.07
N GLY A 81 4.88 -0.17 31.49
CA GLY A 81 4.07 -0.66 30.35
C GLY A 81 4.51 -0.18 28.96
N TYR A 82 5.61 0.58 28.85
CA TYR A 82 6.15 1.06 27.58
C TYR A 82 7.60 0.65 27.36
N HIS A 83 7.96 0.42 26.10
CA HIS A 83 9.30 -0.01 25.69
C HIS A 83 10.27 1.17 25.55
N LEU A 84 9.74 2.36 25.21
CA LEU A 84 10.52 3.58 25.00
C LEU A 84 9.71 4.78 25.50
N THR A 85 10.35 5.73 26.17
CA THR A 85 9.72 7.03 26.50
C THR A 85 10.64 8.16 26.04
N LEU A 86 10.09 9.05 25.22
CA LEU A 86 10.77 10.23 24.72
C LEU A 86 10.29 11.46 25.47
N ARG A 87 11.23 12.28 25.93
CA ARG A 87 10.99 13.61 26.48
C ARG A 87 11.16 14.61 25.35
N LEU A 88 10.11 15.40 25.12
CA LEU A 88 10.04 16.43 24.08
C LEU A 88 10.12 17.81 24.73
N ASN A 89 11.18 18.56 24.41
CA ASN A 89 11.35 19.94 24.85
C ASN A 89 10.66 20.90 23.87
N LEU A 90 9.42 21.28 24.17
CA LEU A 90 8.58 22.11 23.29
C LEU A 90 9.14 23.54 23.08
N ASN A 91 9.96 24.02 24.02
CA ASN A 91 10.64 25.31 23.91
C ASN A 91 11.65 25.39 22.76
N GLN A 92 12.27 24.27 22.43
CA GLN A 92 13.30 24.20 21.41
C GLN A 92 12.72 24.02 20.01
N ILE A 93 11.39 23.90 19.89
CA ILE A 93 10.71 23.84 18.60
C ILE A 93 10.69 25.27 18.01
N PRO A 94 11.30 25.50 16.84
CA PRO A 94 11.38 26.82 16.22
C PRO A 94 9.98 27.35 15.92
N ARG A 95 9.74 28.64 16.16
CA ARG A 95 8.47 29.31 15.84
C ARG A 95 8.54 29.86 14.41
N GLY A 96 7.76 29.30 13.48
CA GLY A 96 7.76 29.70 12.05
C GLY A 96 7.62 28.51 11.09
N ASN A 97 7.80 28.68 9.78
CA ASN A 97 7.57 27.59 8.80
C ASN A 97 8.36 26.28 9.08
N ASP A 98 9.45 26.33 9.84
CA ASP A 98 10.26 25.17 10.17
C ASP A 98 9.68 24.27 11.28
N TYR A 99 8.67 24.72 12.05
CA TYR A 99 8.02 23.87 13.06
C TYR A 99 7.41 22.61 12.43
N VAL A 100 6.90 22.72 11.20
CA VAL A 100 6.27 21.60 10.47
C VAL A 100 7.29 20.50 10.20
N LYS A 101 8.53 20.86 9.85
CA LYS A 101 9.61 19.90 9.59
C LYS A 101 9.96 19.13 10.87
N VAL A 102 10.16 19.86 11.98
CA VAL A 102 10.45 19.26 13.29
C VAL A 102 9.34 18.32 13.74
N ILE A 103 8.08 18.73 13.62
CA ILE A 103 6.93 17.88 13.95
C ILE A 103 6.87 16.64 13.07
N THR A 104 7.17 16.77 11.78
CA THR A 104 7.14 15.65 10.83
C THR A 104 8.25 14.65 11.14
N GLU A 105 9.41 15.12 11.58
CA GLU A 105 10.51 14.25 12.02
C GLU A 105 10.16 13.53 13.34
N ILE A 106 9.55 14.23 14.31
CA ILE A 106 9.08 13.62 15.56
C ILE A 106 7.95 12.60 15.30
N SER A 107 7.03 12.89 14.38
CA SER A 107 5.98 11.93 14.03
C SER A 107 6.51 10.71 13.28
N ALA A 108 7.72 10.79 12.70
CA ALA A 108 8.38 9.69 12.03
C ALA A 108 9.10 8.71 12.98
N VAL A 109 9.11 8.93 14.30
CA VAL A 109 9.77 8.05 15.28
C VAL A 109 9.37 6.58 15.08
N GLN A 110 8.09 6.29 14.86
CA GLN A 110 7.61 4.93 14.58
C GLN A 110 8.28 4.33 13.33
N SER A 111 8.31 5.09 12.24
CA SER A 111 8.94 4.68 10.99
C SER A 111 10.44 4.44 11.19
N VAL A 112 11.10 5.25 12.01
CA VAL A 112 12.53 5.09 12.33
C VAL A 112 12.78 3.82 13.13
N ILE A 113 11.98 3.52 14.15
CA ILE A 113 12.09 2.29 14.94
C ILE A 113 11.97 1.07 14.02
N LEU A 114 10.88 0.96 13.24
CA LEU A 114 10.65 -0.18 12.34
C LEU A 114 11.72 -0.28 11.25
N SER A 115 12.11 0.87 10.67
CA SER A 115 13.14 0.89 9.64
C SER A 115 14.49 0.46 10.19
N SER A 116 14.87 0.89 11.40
CA SER A 116 16.15 0.53 12.02
C SER A 116 16.23 -0.97 12.30
N GLN A 117 15.16 -1.56 12.85
CA GLN A 117 15.09 -3.00 13.10
C GLN A 117 15.18 -3.80 11.79
N LEU A 118 14.49 -3.35 10.72
CA LEU A 118 14.59 -4.01 9.42
C LEU A 118 15.98 -3.81 8.80
N LYS A 119 16.64 -2.66 8.99
CA LYS A 119 18.03 -2.43 8.54
C LYS A 119 18.98 -3.44 9.17
N GLU A 120 18.90 -3.67 10.47
CA GLU A 120 19.76 -4.64 11.16
C GLU A 120 19.57 -6.05 10.59
N ILE A 121 18.32 -6.45 10.37
CA ILE A 121 17.98 -7.77 9.81
C ILE A 121 18.52 -7.91 8.37
N LEU A 122 18.48 -6.84 7.58
CA LEU A 122 18.97 -6.84 6.20
C LEU A 122 20.51 -6.65 6.08
N TRP A 123 21.16 -6.05 7.08
CA TRP A 123 22.61 -5.78 7.06
C TRP A 123 23.44 -6.93 7.62
N ASN A 124 22.90 -7.68 8.58
CA ASN A 124 23.54 -8.88 9.16
C ASN A 124 23.53 -10.09 8.21
N VAL A 125 23.68 -9.84 6.90
CA VAL A 125 23.73 -10.86 5.84
C VAL A 125 25.11 -11.49 5.72
N ASN A 126 26.15 -10.84 6.25
CA ASN A 126 27.54 -11.32 6.18
C ASN A 126 27.99 -12.13 7.40
N SER A 127 27.14 -12.34 8.41
CA SER A 127 27.47 -13.22 9.54
C SER A 127 27.04 -14.66 9.23
N ASP A 128 27.99 -15.58 9.29
CA ASP A 128 27.91 -17.03 8.98
C ASP A 128 26.76 -17.81 9.67
N ASP A 129 25.51 -17.62 9.23
CA ASP A 129 24.39 -18.53 9.55
C ASP A 129 24.28 -19.70 8.54
N ALA A 130 25.32 -19.93 7.73
CA ALA A 130 25.36 -20.92 6.64
C ALA A 130 25.71 -22.35 7.10
N THR A 131 25.42 -22.73 8.34
CA THR A 131 25.91 -24.01 8.88
C THR A 131 25.03 -25.24 8.61
N GLN A 132 23.83 -25.13 8.02
CA GLN A 132 22.96 -26.32 7.84
C GLN A 132 22.09 -26.40 6.58
N GLY A 133 22.42 -25.71 5.49
CA GLY A 133 21.73 -25.89 4.19
C GLY A 133 20.22 -25.54 4.14
N MET A 134 19.58 -25.26 5.28
CA MET A 134 18.26 -24.66 5.40
C MET A 134 18.39 -23.23 5.91
N TYR A 135 18.00 -22.29 5.07
CA TYR A 135 17.91 -20.88 5.46
C TYR A 135 16.68 -20.69 6.34
N LYS A 136 16.88 -20.33 7.62
CA LYS A 136 15.77 -20.11 8.56
C LYS A 136 15.01 -18.83 8.17
N PRO A 137 13.70 -18.92 7.87
CA PRO A 137 12.89 -17.74 7.62
C PRO A 137 12.72 -16.91 8.91
N ILE A 138 12.86 -15.60 8.77
CA ILE A 138 12.66 -14.62 9.84
C ILE A 138 11.27 -14.03 9.67
N LYS A 139 10.34 -14.39 10.57
CA LYS A 139 8.97 -13.86 10.56
C LYS A 139 8.95 -12.44 11.10
N LEU A 140 8.52 -11.49 10.27
CA LEU A 140 8.38 -10.09 10.62
C LEU A 140 6.92 -9.73 10.88
N ILE A 141 6.62 -9.31 12.11
CA ILE A 141 5.28 -8.98 12.58
C ILE A 141 5.24 -7.52 13.01
N TYR A 142 4.72 -6.66 12.13
CA TYR A 142 4.34 -5.28 12.49
C TYR A 142 2.82 -5.08 12.39
N HIS A 143 2.17 -5.82 11.49
CA HIS A 143 0.72 -5.96 11.45
C HIS A 143 0.34 -7.41 11.83
N PRO A 144 -0.47 -7.63 12.89
CA PRO A 144 -0.69 -8.97 13.44
C PRO A 144 -1.32 -9.96 12.45
N ARG A 145 -2.07 -9.48 11.44
CA ARG A 145 -2.69 -10.33 10.41
C ARG A 145 -1.90 -10.43 9.11
N GLU A 146 -0.86 -9.63 8.98
CA GLU A 146 -0.11 -9.47 7.72
C GLU A 146 1.39 -9.51 8.00
N PRO A 147 1.91 -10.62 8.56
CA PRO A 147 3.34 -10.81 8.66
C PRO A 147 3.95 -10.96 7.27
N PHE A 148 5.24 -10.71 7.15
CA PHE A 148 6.03 -11.11 5.99
C PHE A 148 7.33 -11.75 6.46
N PHE A 149 7.95 -12.55 5.61
CA PHE A 149 9.13 -13.33 5.95
C PHE A 149 10.34 -12.79 5.22
N VAL A 150 11.48 -12.80 5.90
CA VAL A 150 12.78 -12.49 5.32
C VAL A 150 13.66 -13.72 5.43
N ILE A 151 14.19 -14.18 4.30
CA ILE A 151 15.02 -15.38 4.21
C ILE A 151 16.37 -14.96 3.64
N ARG A 152 17.42 -15.12 4.45
CA ARG A 152 18.78 -14.73 4.07
C ARG A 152 19.44 -15.88 3.31
N GLN A 153 19.90 -15.64 2.09
CA GLN A 153 20.71 -16.55 1.28
C GLN A 153 22.07 -15.89 0.98
N PRO A 154 23.13 -16.65 0.59
CA PRO A 154 24.50 -16.13 0.53
C PRO A 154 24.73 -14.94 -0.40
N GLN A 155 23.85 -14.70 -1.37
CA GLN A 155 23.98 -13.60 -2.34
C GLN A 155 22.71 -12.73 -2.48
N ARG A 156 21.63 -13.12 -1.81
CA ARG A 156 20.33 -12.47 -1.92
C ARG A 156 19.48 -12.70 -0.70
N ILE A 157 18.53 -11.79 -0.50
CA ILE A 157 17.53 -11.86 0.55
C ILE A 157 16.17 -12.05 -0.13
N LEU A 158 15.43 -13.07 0.27
CA LEU A 158 14.05 -13.26 -0.20
C LEU A 158 13.11 -12.60 0.80
N ALA A 159 12.31 -11.65 0.33
CA ALA A 159 11.21 -11.09 1.10
C ALA A 159 9.89 -11.69 0.61
N VAL A 160 9.27 -12.53 1.43
CA VAL A 160 8.05 -13.28 1.08
C VAL A 160 6.85 -12.69 1.81
N PHE A 161 5.86 -12.25 1.04
CA PHE A 161 4.61 -11.65 1.52
C PHE A 161 3.45 -12.64 1.34
N PRO A 162 2.94 -13.26 2.42
CA PRO A 162 1.69 -14.01 2.40
C PRO A 162 0.50 -13.05 2.28
N ILE A 163 -0.22 -13.10 1.16
CA ILE A 163 -1.29 -12.15 0.86
C ILE A 163 -2.66 -12.72 1.26
N ARG A 164 -3.39 -11.96 2.08
CA ARG A 164 -4.72 -12.32 2.57
C ARG A 164 -5.74 -11.24 2.26
N PHE A 165 -6.86 -11.63 1.67
CA PHE A 165 -8.03 -10.78 1.49
C PHE A 165 -9.26 -11.37 2.17
N LYS A 166 -10.15 -10.50 2.67
CA LYS A 166 -11.44 -10.95 3.22
C LYS A 166 -12.43 -11.33 2.12
N GLU A 167 -12.45 -10.57 1.03
CA GLU A 167 -13.41 -10.75 -0.05
C GLU A 167 -12.83 -11.55 -1.22
N LYS A 168 -13.60 -12.51 -1.75
CA LYS A 168 -13.21 -13.29 -2.93
C LYS A 168 -13.02 -12.43 -4.19
N SER A 169 -13.76 -11.33 -4.31
CA SER A 169 -13.64 -10.39 -5.44
C SER A 169 -12.27 -9.69 -5.43
N ASP A 170 -11.79 -9.31 -4.25
CA ASP A 170 -10.50 -8.66 -4.05
C ASP A 170 -9.35 -9.63 -4.38
N VAL A 171 -9.50 -10.92 -4.06
CA VAL A 171 -8.53 -11.98 -4.46
C VAL A 171 -8.36 -12.03 -5.98
N ILE A 172 -9.44 -11.98 -6.75
CA ILE A 172 -9.38 -12.03 -8.22
C ILE A 172 -8.65 -10.80 -8.77
N ILE A 173 -8.97 -9.61 -8.25
CA ILE A 173 -8.31 -8.35 -8.66
C ILE A 173 -6.82 -8.39 -8.31
N ALA A 174 -6.49 -8.84 -7.10
CA ALA A 174 -5.12 -8.93 -6.63
C ALA A 174 -4.29 -9.95 -7.43
N THR A 175 -4.88 -11.11 -7.74
CA THR A 175 -4.22 -12.14 -8.56
C THR A 175 -3.83 -11.59 -9.93
N ALA A 176 -4.75 -10.88 -10.59
CA ALA A 176 -4.46 -10.21 -11.87
C ALA A 176 -3.36 -9.13 -11.71
N PHE A 177 -3.39 -8.38 -10.60
CA PHE A 177 -2.34 -7.40 -10.29
C PHE A 177 -0.96 -8.03 -10.12
N PHE A 178 -0.86 -9.17 -9.42
CA PHE A 178 0.42 -9.85 -9.19
C PHE A 178 0.98 -10.50 -10.45
N GLN A 179 0.12 -11.05 -11.31
CA GLN A 179 0.53 -11.56 -12.62
C GLN A 179 1.15 -10.44 -13.47
N GLU A 180 0.49 -9.29 -13.56
CA GLU A 180 1.04 -8.12 -14.27
C GLU A 180 2.32 -7.59 -13.62
N LEU A 181 2.41 -7.60 -12.28
CA LEU A 181 3.61 -7.18 -11.57
C LEU A 181 4.81 -8.10 -11.89
N MET A 182 4.59 -9.41 -11.92
CA MET A 182 5.58 -10.41 -12.29
C MET A 182 6.02 -10.24 -13.75
N ASP A 183 5.08 -10.04 -14.68
CA ASP A 183 5.37 -9.81 -16.10
C ASP A 183 6.18 -8.53 -16.34
N VAL A 184 5.86 -7.46 -15.60
CA VAL A 184 6.60 -6.20 -15.65
C VAL A 184 7.97 -6.34 -15.00
N GLY A 185 8.06 -7.03 -13.86
CA GLY A 185 9.31 -7.27 -13.14
C GLY A 185 10.29 -8.14 -13.94
N SER A 186 9.78 -9.04 -14.79
CA SER A 186 10.58 -9.89 -15.68
C SER A 186 11.05 -9.17 -16.96
N SER A 187 10.65 -7.91 -17.17
CA SER A 187 11.00 -7.15 -18.36
C SER A 187 12.37 -6.49 -18.22
N ASP A 188 13.20 -6.55 -19.26
CA ASP A 188 14.53 -5.91 -19.32
C ASP A 188 14.53 -4.41 -18.97
N LYS A 189 13.40 -3.73 -19.21
CA LYS A 189 13.20 -2.32 -18.85
C LYS A 189 13.35 -2.06 -17.34
N TRP A 190 13.11 -3.08 -16.52
CA TRP A 190 13.17 -3.03 -15.06
C TRP A 190 14.24 -3.95 -14.48
N ALA A 191 15.28 -4.28 -15.25
CA ALA A 191 16.37 -5.15 -14.80
C ALA A 191 17.11 -4.68 -13.53
N LYS A 192 16.98 -3.38 -13.18
CA LYS A 192 17.56 -2.80 -11.95
C LYS A 192 16.65 -2.92 -10.72
N ALA A 193 15.41 -3.39 -10.90
CA ALA A 193 14.47 -3.59 -9.81
C ALA A 193 14.63 -5.00 -9.23
N PRO A 194 14.29 -5.21 -7.94
CA PRO A 194 14.21 -6.54 -7.36
C PRO A 194 13.29 -7.45 -8.19
N PRO A 195 13.76 -8.62 -8.66
CA PRO A 195 12.89 -9.59 -9.29
C PRO A 195 11.72 -9.96 -8.38
N CYS A 196 10.52 -10.03 -8.95
CA CYS A 196 9.27 -10.30 -8.24
C CYS A 196 8.63 -11.56 -8.82
N THR A 197 8.27 -12.51 -7.95
CA THR A 197 7.54 -13.72 -8.33
C THR A 197 6.26 -13.84 -7.51
N TRP A 198 5.24 -14.46 -8.09
CA TRP A 198 4.00 -14.78 -7.40
C TRP A 198 3.67 -16.26 -7.57
N SER A 199 3.25 -16.90 -6.47
CA SER A 199 2.83 -18.29 -6.46
C SER A 199 1.61 -18.47 -5.58
N ALA A 200 0.66 -19.32 -5.99
CA ALA A 200 -0.46 -19.72 -5.15
C ALA A 200 -0.04 -20.65 -3.99
N ILE A 201 1.10 -21.34 -4.15
CA ILE A 201 1.65 -22.31 -3.20
C ILE A 201 2.79 -21.66 -2.42
N PRO A 202 2.93 -21.93 -1.11
CA PRO A 202 4.04 -21.41 -0.32
C PRO A 202 5.39 -21.80 -0.93
N PRO A 203 6.35 -20.87 -0.99
CA PRO A 203 7.68 -21.17 -1.48
C PRO A 203 8.37 -22.21 -0.57
N PRO A 204 9.24 -23.07 -1.13
CA PRO A 204 9.86 -24.18 -0.39
C PRO A 204 10.67 -23.71 0.83
N GLU A 205 11.16 -22.48 0.82
CA GLU A 205 11.90 -21.86 1.91
C GLU A 205 11.04 -21.57 3.15
N LEU A 206 9.70 -21.55 3.01
CA LEU A 206 8.76 -21.41 4.13
C LEU A 206 8.25 -22.77 4.67
N ARG A 207 8.82 -23.89 4.21
CA ARG A 207 8.46 -25.21 4.75
C ARG A 207 8.85 -25.29 6.24
N GLY A 208 7.89 -25.66 7.08
CA GLY A 208 8.08 -25.76 8.54
C GLY A 208 7.47 -24.61 9.33
N GLU A 209 7.04 -23.52 8.66
CA GLU A 209 6.29 -22.45 9.31
C GLU A 209 4.86 -22.88 9.69
N THR A 210 4.23 -22.11 10.57
CA THR A 210 2.90 -22.46 11.09
C THR A 210 1.83 -22.47 9.99
N PHE A 211 0.83 -23.35 10.14
CA PHE A 211 -0.25 -23.45 9.15
C PHE A 211 -1.03 -22.14 8.98
N GLU A 212 -1.19 -21.35 10.04
CA GLU A 212 -1.85 -20.04 9.98
C GLU A 212 -1.09 -19.07 9.06
N ASP A 213 0.24 -19.09 9.12
CA ASP A 213 1.10 -18.25 8.29
C ASP A 213 1.10 -18.68 6.81
N LEU A 214 0.98 -19.98 6.56
CA LEU A 214 0.97 -20.56 5.21
C LEU A 214 -0.42 -20.58 4.57
N SER A 215 -1.49 -20.45 5.36
CA SER A 215 -2.85 -20.38 4.86
C SER A 215 -3.15 -18.98 4.30
N THR A 216 -3.06 -18.85 2.97
CA THR A 216 -3.35 -17.62 2.22
C THR A 216 -4.34 -17.88 1.09
N ASN A 217 -5.12 -16.86 0.73
CA ASN A 217 -6.02 -16.92 -0.42
C ASN A 217 -5.56 -16.07 -1.60
N GLY A 218 -4.68 -15.09 -1.38
CA GLY A 218 -4.06 -14.26 -2.41
C GLY A 218 -2.72 -14.79 -2.91
N GLY A 219 -2.23 -15.91 -2.36
CA GLY A 219 -0.92 -16.48 -2.65
C GLY A 219 0.23 -15.76 -1.96
N PHE A 220 1.43 -16.00 -2.46
CA PHE A 220 2.70 -15.52 -1.92
C PHE A 220 3.41 -14.68 -2.97
N VAL A 221 3.78 -13.46 -2.61
CA VAL A 221 4.63 -12.59 -3.43
C VAL A 221 6.03 -12.62 -2.87
N THR A 222 7.02 -12.91 -3.70
CA THR A 222 8.42 -12.97 -3.28
C THR A 222 9.24 -11.95 -4.06
N PHE A 223 9.99 -11.12 -3.33
CA PHE A 223 10.99 -10.22 -3.89
C PHE A 223 12.39 -10.76 -3.64
N ASP A 224 13.21 -10.78 -4.68
CA ASP A 224 14.63 -11.13 -4.62
C ASP A 224 15.46 -9.84 -4.46
N ILE A 225 16.02 -9.65 -3.28
CA ILE A 225 16.77 -8.46 -2.90
C ILE A 225 18.26 -8.83 -2.83
N SER A 226 18.97 -8.56 -3.91
CA SER A 226 20.44 -8.64 -3.96
C SER A 226 21.14 -7.35 -3.48
N CYS A 227 22.48 -7.43 -3.33
CA CYS A 227 23.34 -6.33 -2.87
C CYS A 227 23.06 -4.95 -3.53
N PRO A 228 22.86 -4.84 -4.87
CA PRO A 228 22.60 -3.55 -5.52
C PRO A 228 21.34 -2.81 -5.05
N HIS A 229 20.42 -3.51 -4.38
CA HIS A 229 19.18 -2.94 -3.84
C HIS A 229 19.32 -2.42 -2.41
N ILE A 230 20.34 -2.89 -1.69
CA ILE A 230 20.62 -2.51 -0.29
C ILE A 230 21.86 -1.62 -0.14
N GLU A 231 22.53 -1.29 -1.25
CA GLU A 231 23.72 -0.45 -1.25
C GLU A 231 23.41 1.04 -1.04
N GLY A 232 24.09 1.67 -0.08
CA GLY A 232 24.05 3.10 0.19
C GLY A 232 22.65 3.65 0.42
N LYS A 233 22.29 4.73 -0.27
CA LYS A 233 20.99 5.43 -0.13
C LYS A 233 19.78 4.63 -0.64
N ARG A 234 19.98 3.45 -1.24
CA ARG A 234 18.88 2.61 -1.77
C ARG A 234 18.24 1.77 -0.67
N LEU A 235 18.98 1.44 0.39
CA LEU A 235 18.49 0.66 1.52
C LEU A 235 17.21 1.26 2.11
N ASP A 236 17.20 2.56 2.39
CA ASP A 236 16.05 3.26 2.96
C ASP A 236 14.80 3.12 2.08
N LYS A 237 14.97 3.21 0.75
CA LYS A 237 13.87 3.05 -0.21
C LYS A 237 13.37 1.62 -0.26
N THR A 238 14.27 0.64 -0.23
CA THR A 238 13.93 -0.77 -0.21
C THR A 238 13.13 -1.10 1.04
N ILE A 239 13.59 -0.65 2.21
CA ILE A 239 12.90 -0.82 3.50
C ILE A 239 11.53 -0.18 3.49
N TRP A 240 11.43 1.07 3.02
CA TRP A 240 10.14 1.74 2.87
C TRP A 240 9.19 0.94 1.99
N ASN A 241 9.66 0.45 0.85
CA ASN A 241 8.83 -0.33 -0.06
C ASN A 241 8.38 -1.66 0.56
N LEU A 242 9.25 -2.37 1.28
CA LEU A 242 8.90 -3.63 1.94
C LEU A 242 7.85 -3.42 3.04
N LEU A 243 8.06 -2.44 3.92
CA LEU A 243 7.15 -2.13 5.02
C LEU A 243 5.77 -1.64 4.52
N ASN A 244 5.72 -1.03 3.34
CA ASN A 244 4.48 -0.49 2.78
C ASN A 244 3.85 -1.37 1.68
N PHE A 245 4.46 -2.49 1.30
CA PHE A 245 4.00 -3.30 0.17
C PHE A 245 2.56 -3.81 0.35
N ASN A 246 2.23 -4.36 1.51
CA ASN A 246 0.88 -4.86 1.79
C ASN A 246 -0.17 -3.74 1.69
N ALA A 247 0.09 -2.60 2.33
CA ALA A 247 -0.79 -1.43 2.27
C ALA A 247 -0.96 -0.93 0.82
N TYR A 248 0.12 -0.92 0.05
CA TYR A 248 0.14 -0.55 -1.35
C TYR A 248 -0.79 -1.45 -2.20
N VAL A 249 -0.64 -2.77 -2.05
CA VAL A 249 -1.49 -3.74 -2.74
C VAL A 249 -2.96 -3.53 -2.37
N GLN A 250 -3.28 -3.47 -1.07
CA GLN A 250 -4.65 -3.29 -0.61
C GLN A 250 -5.29 -2.01 -1.15
N TYR A 251 -4.53 -0.92 -1.13
CA TYR A 251 -4.97 0.35 -1.69
C TYR A 251 -5.31 0.23 -3.17
N HIS A 252 -4.44 -0.42 -3.96
CA HIS A 252 -4.64 -0.56 -5.40
C HIS A 252 -5.78 -1.51 -5.76
N VAL A 253 -5.99 -2.57 -4.98
CA VAL A 253 -7.13 -3.48 -5.14
C VAL A 253 -8.44 -2.74 -4.89
N LYS A 254 -8.55 -2.02 -3.76
CA LYS A 254 -9.73 -1.19 -3.43
C LYS A 254 -9.98 -0.11 -4.49
N SER A 255 -8.93 0.57 -4.94
CA SER A 255 -9.02 1.60 -5.97
C SER A 255 -9.51 1.04 -7.32
N THR A 256 -9.00 -0.13 -7.72
CA THR A 256 -9.42 -0.81 -8.95
C THR A 256 -10.88 -1.25 -8.88
N LYS A 257 -11.31 -1.78 -7.74
CA LYS A 257 -12.71 -2.13 -7.49
C LYS A 257 -13.63 -0.91 -7.63
N GLY A 258 -13.27 0.20 -6.99
CA GLY A 258 -14.01 1.47 -7.09
C GLY A 258 -14.05 2.01 -8.52
N PHE A 259 -12.96 1.89 -9.27
CA PHE A 259 -12.90 2.25 -10.68
C PHE A 259 -13.85 1.41 -11.54
N ILE A 260 -13.86 0.09 -11.36
CA ILE A 260 -14.77 -0.82 -12.07
C ILE A 260 -16.23 -0.44 -11.77
N GLN A 261 -16.57 -0.23 -10.50
CA GLN A 261 -17.92 0.20 -10.09
C GLN A 261 -18.32 1.54 -10.73
N ARG A 262 -17.43 2.53 -10.79
CA ARG A 262 -17.69 3.81 -11.46
C ARG A 262 -17.97 3.62 -12.95
N ARG A 263 -17.21 2.74 -13.62
CA ARG A 263 -17.40 2.44 -15.05
C ARG A 263 -18.70 1.68 -15.30
N MET A 264 -19.09 0.79 -14.39
CA MET A 264 -20.37 0.08 -14.46
C MET A 264 -21.54 1.06 -14.31
N ARG A 265 -21.50 1.97 -13.33
CA ARG A 265 -22.53 3.01 -13.14
C ARG A 265 -22.70 3.89 -14.38
N LYS A 266 -21.60 4.41 -14.94
CA LYS A 266 -21.64 5.19 -16.18
C LYS A 266 -22.24 4.41 -17.37
N ARG A 267 -21.95 3.11 -17.46
CA ARG A 267 -22.56 2.27 -18.51
C ARG A 267 -24.06 2.08 -18.29
N LEU A 268 -24.50 1.92 -17.04
CA LEU A 268 -25.91 1.81 -16.70
C LEU A 268 -26.65 3.10 -17.01
N GLU A 269 -26.12 4.26 -16.60
CA GLU A 269 -26.65 5.59 -16.91
C GLU A 269 -26.87 5.76 -18.41
N ASN A 270 -25.83 5.49 -19.23
CA ASN A 270 -25.94 5.56 -20.69
C ASN A 270 -27.01 4.62 -21.27
N LEU A 271 -27.22 3.42 -20.70
CA LEU A 271 -28.24 2.49 -21.18
C LEU A 271 -29.65 2.95 -20.80
N VAL A 272 -29.81 3.50 -19.61
CA VAL A 272 -31.07 4.06 -19.12
C VAL A 272 -31.47 5.28 -19.96
N GLU A 273 -30.53 6.17 -20.27
CA GLU A 273 -30.76 7.31 -21.19
C GLU A 273 -31.28 6.83 -22.55
N LEU A 274 -30.64 5.81 -23.14
CA LEU A 274 -31.08 5.26 -24.42
C LEU A 274 -32.50 4.68 -24.37
N LEU A 275 -32.87 4.00 -23.28
CA LEU A 275 -34.23 3.47 -23.10
C LEU A 275 -35.27 4.59 -22.98
N HIS A 276 -34.95 5.66 -22.25
CA HIS A 276 -35.83 6.81 -22.15
C HIS A 276 -36.00 7.53 -23.49
N HIS A 277 -34.92 7.67 -24.28
CA HIS A 277 -35.00 8.22 -25.63
C HIS A 277 -35.89 7.39 -26.54
N THR A 278 -35.77 6.05 -26.53
CA THR A 278 -36.63 5.18 -27.36
C THR A 278 -38.10 5.27 -26.97
N ASN A 279 -38.41 5.32 -25.67
CA ASN A 279 -39.80 5.44 -25.21
C ASN A 279 -40.41 6.80 -25.59
N SER A 280 -39.63 7.88 -25.55
CA SER A 280 -40.09 9.20 -26.00
C SER A 280 -40.37 9.22 -27.50
N GLU A 281 -39.49 8.65 -28.32
CA GLU A 281 -39.68 8.54 -29.77
C GLU A 281 -40.93 7.70 -30.14
N GLU A 282 -41.20 6.61 -29.40
CA GLU A 282 -42.40 5.80 -29.61
C GLU A 282 -43.69 6.54 -29.22
N ASN A 283 -43.68 7.29 -28.11
CA ASN A 283 -44.81 8.12 -27.69
C ASN A 283 -45.08 9.30 -28.65
N GLU A 284 -44.03 9.92 -29.20
CA GLU A 284 -44.16 10.93 -30.26
C GLU A 284 -44.71 10.34 -31.57
N GLN A 285 -44.36 9.10 -31.91
CA GLN A 285 -44.89 8.43 -33.10
C GLN A 285 -46.33 7.96 -32.93
N GLN A 286 -46.74 7.56 -31.71
CA GLN A 286 -48.13 7.20 -31.40
C GLN A 286 -49.05 8.42 -31.34
N SER A 287 -48.61 9.53 -30.75
CA SER A 287 -49.37 10.79 -30.73
C SER A 287 -49.55 11.40 -32.13
N LYS A 288 -48.55 11.27 -33.02
CA LYS A 288 -48.67 11.66 -34.44
C LYS A 288 -49.61 10.75 -35.26
N LYS A 289 -49.80 9.48 -34.86
CA LYS A 289 -50.75 8.56 -35.53
C LYS A 289 -52.20 8.71 -35.11
N HIS A 290 -52.49 9.29 -33.94
CA HIS A 290 -53.86 9.50 -33.46
C HIS A 290 -54.55 10.75 -34.04
N LYS A 291 -53.83 11.60 -34.78
CA LYS A 291 -54.40 12.72 -35.56
C LYS A 291 -54.33 12.42 -37.06
N GLY A 292 -55.19 11.53 -37.55
CA GLY A 292 -55.44 11.43 -39.00
C GLY A 292 -55.74 10.05 -39.58
N PHE A 293 -57.02 9.85 -39.86
CA PHE A 293 -57.60 9.07 -40.97
C PHE A 293 -57.85 7.55 -40.90
N ARG A 294 -59.09 7.26 -41.27
CA ARG A 294 -59.79 6.01 -41.54
C ARG A 294 -59.43 5.51 -42.97
N TYR A 295 -59.30 4.18 -43.12
CA TYR A 295 -59.26 3.34 -44.35
C TYR A 295 -58.03 3.39 -45.30
N ALA A 296 -57.28 2.29 -45.35
CA ALA A 296 -57.21 1.33 -46.48
C ALA A 296 -55.99 0.40 -46.31
N LYS A 297 -56.23 -0.93 -46.35
CA LYS A 297 -55.18 -1.95 -46.42
C LYS A 297 -54.43 -1.82 -47.76
N LYS A 298 -53.12 -1.55 -47.70
CA LYS A 298 -52.17 -1.97 -48.74
C LYS A 298 -50.99 -2.64 -48.06
N LEU A 299 -50.84 -3.94 -48.31
CA LEU A 299 -49.67 -4.73 -47.98
C LEU A 299 -48.45 -4.06 -48.62
N ALA A 300 -47.67 -3.32 -47.82
CA ALA A 300 -46.33 -2.90 -48.15
C ALA A 300 -45.38 -3.67 -47.22
N SER A 301 -44.60 -4.55 -47.85
CA SER A 301 -43.73 -5.56 -47.26
C SER A 301 -42.75 -5.03 -46.21
N SER A 302 -42.31 -5.96 -45.36
CA SER A 302 -41.49 -5.86 -44.16
C SER A 302 -40.07 -5.29 -44.34
N SER A 303 -39.87 -4.19 -45.05
CA SER A 303 -38.53 -3.60 -45.22
C SER A 303 -37.96 -3.01 -43.92
N LYS A 304 -38.82 -2.50 -43.01
CA LYS A 304 -38.38 -1.88 -41.75
C LYS A 304 -37.98 -2.89 -40.68
N TYR A 305 -38.67 -4.03 -40.57
CA TYR A 305 -38.28 -5.12 -39.65
C TYR A 305 -36.97 -5.78 -40.09
N ASN A 306 -36.76 -5.95 -41.40
CA ASN A 306 -35.52 -6.48 -41.94
C ASN A 306 -34.32 -5.54 -41.74
N ASN A 307 -34.52 -4.22 -41.75
CA ASN A 307 -33.47 -3.25 -41.42
C ASN A 307 -33.10 -3.24 -39.93
N LEU A 308 -34.07 -3.39 -39.03
CA LEU A 308 -33.82 -3.55 -37.59
C LEU A 308 -33.12 -4.88 -37.28
N LYS A 309 -33.53 -5.98 -37.91
CA LYS A 309 -32.87 -7.29 -37.78
C LYS A 309 -31.46 -7.29 -38.40
N LYS A 310 -31.21 -6.54 -39.49
CA LYS A 310 -29.84 -6.29 -40.03
C LYS A 310 -29.00 -5.45 -39.07
N LYS A 311 -29.57 -4.42 -38.44
CA LYS A 311 -28.87 -3.59 -37.43
C LYS A 311 -28.51 -4.40 -36.18
N TRP A 312 -29.43 -5.24 -35.69
CA TRP A 312 -29.22 -6.11 -34.54
C TRP A 312 -28.29 -7.30 -34.86
N GLY A 313 -28.37 -7.87 -36.07
CA GLY A 313 -27.43 -8.89 -36.56
C GLY A 313 -26.01 -8.36 -36.77
N ASN A 314 -25.85 -7.08 -37.11
CA ASN A 314 -24.55 -6.42 -37.18
C ASN A 314 -24.01 -6.02 -35.79
N PHE A 315 -24.89 -5.69 -34.84
CA PHE A 315 -24.51 -5.45 -33.45
C PHE A 315 -24.09 -6.75 -32.75
N GLY A 316 -24.84 -7.84 -32.94
CA GLY A 316 -24.48 -9.18 -32.46
C GLY A 316 -23.19 -9.73 -33.07
N ARG A 317 -22.92 -9.46 -34.37
CA ARG A 317 -21.63 -9.80 -35.02
C ARG A 317 -20.47 -8.90 -34.57
N LYS A 318 -20.71 -7.63 -34.23
CA LYS A 318 -19.72 -6.76 -33.57
C LYS A 318 -19.40 -7.23 -32.15
N ILE A 319 -20.42 -7.66 -31.40
CA ILE A 319 -20.26 -8.22 -30.07
C ILE A 319 -19.47 -9.54 -30.13
N LYS A 320 -19.79 -10.47 -31.05
CA LYS A 320 -19.03 -11.72 -31.25
C LYS A 320 -17.58 -11.51 -31.75
N ARG A 321 -17.29 -10.44 -32.50
CA ARG A 321 -15.91 -10.08 -32.93
C ARG A 321 -15.07 -9.39 -31.84
N HIS A 322 -15.70 -8.89 -30.77
CA HIS A 322 -15.01 -8.29 -29.61
C HIS A 322 -14.87 -9.23 -28.39
N PHE A 323 -15.33 -10.47 -28.49
CA PHE A 323 -15.05 -11.53 -27.50
C PHE A 323 -13.80 -12.35 -27.83
N ARG A 324 -12.73 -11.67 -28.22
CA ARG A 324 -11.42 -12.05 -27.73
C ARG A 324 -11.01 -10.91 -26.80
N LEU A 325 -11.08 -11.15 -25.50
CA LEU A 325 -10.42 -10.33 -24.50
C LEU A 325 -8.89 -10.45 -24.71
N LYS A 326 -8.39 -9.91 -25.82
CA LYS A 326 -7.03 -9.35 -25.82
C LYS A 326 -7.20 -8.00 -25.18
N ILE A 327 -6.76 -7.88 -23.93
CA ILE A 327 -6.66 -6.62 -23.22
C ILE A 327 -5.57 -5.78 -23.91
N HIS A 328 -5.86 -5.25 -25.08
CA HIS A 328 -5.02 -4.26 -25.73
C HIS A 328 -5.41 -2.90 -25.19
N GLY A 329 -4.73 -2.50 -24.12
CA GLY A 329 -5.04 -1.28 -23.38
C GLY A 329 -4.12 -0.96 -22.19
N PHE A 330 -3.23 -1.87 -21.78
CA PHE A 330 -2.25 -1.58 -20.73
C PHE A 330 -1.08 -0.69 -21.20
N GLY A 331 -0.93 -0.42 -22.49
CA GLY A 331 0.10 0.48 -23.02
C GLY A 331 -0.02 1.93 -22.51
N ARG A 332 -1.26 2.43 -22.30
CA ARG A 332 -1.47 3.76 -21.67
C ARG A 332 -1.40 3.72 -20.15
N PHE A 333 -1.57 2.54 -19.53
CA PHE A 333 -1.29 2.34 -18.10
C PHE A 333 0.21 2.46 -17.80
N ARG A 334 1.10 2.00 -18.70
CA ARG A 334 2.57 2.15 -18.56
C ARG A 334 3.05 3.60 -18.52
N GLN A 335 2.41 4.56 -19.20
CA GLN A 335 2.95 5.93 -19.29
C GLN A 335 2.60 6.82 -18.09
N ARG A 336 1.56 6.47 -17.32
CA ARG A 336 1.08 7.29 -16.19
C ARG A 336 1.51 6.72 -14.83
N TRP A 337 1.76 5.41 -14.75
CA TRP A 337 2.32 4.75 -13.57
C TRP A 337 3.78 5.10 -13.27
N LEU A 338 4.54 5.56 -14.28
CA LEU A 338 5.98 5.82 -14.17
C LEU A 338 6.34 7.30 -13.97
N ARG A 339 5.35 8.18 -13.86
CA ARG A 339 5.61 9.55 -13.40
C ARG A 339 5.60 9.55 -11.88
N PHE A 340 6.74 9.16 -11.30
CA PHE A 340 7.10 9.63 -9.97
C PHE A 340 6.92 11.15 -9.92
N SER A 341 6.41 11.70 -8.81
CA SER A 341 6.60 13.11 -8.55
C SER A 341 8.11 13.37 -8.57
N LYS A 342 8.59 14.20 -9.51
CA LYS A 342 9.94 14.74 -9.41
C LYS A 342 9.98 15.55 -8.11
N PHE A 343 10.60 14.99 -7.07
CA PHE A 343 11.05 15.81 -5.97
C PHE A 343 12.19 16.68 -6.51
N SER A 344 12.01 17.99 -6.43
CA SER A 344 13.05 18.96 -6.75
C SER A 344 14.25 18.68 -5.84
N SER A 345 15.40 18.40 -6.42
CA SER A 345 16.67 18.49 -5.72
C SER A 345 16.89 19.95 -5.36
N THR A 346 16.63 20.31 -4.11
CA THR A 346 17.09 21.58 -3.54
C THR A 346 18.62 21.56 -3.63
N GLY A 347 19.19 22.50 -4.37
CA GLY A 347 20.63 22.61 -4.58
C GLY A 347 21.35 22.87 -3.27
N TYR A 348 22.42 22.13 -3.03
CA TYR A 348 23.42 22.50 -2.04
C TYR A 348 24.40 23.46 -2.70
N THR A 349 24.44 24.69 -2.21
CA THR A 349 25.55 25.62 -2.42
C THR A 349 26.82 25.00 -1.82
N LYS A 350 27.87 24.87 -2.64
CA LYS A 350 29.23 24.66 -2.15
C LYS A 350 29.56 25.79 -1.17
N LEU A 351 29.99 25.43 0.03
CA LEU A 351 30.85 26.30 0.83
C LEU A 351 32.28 26.05 0.35
N GLU A 352 33.03 27.15 0.25
CA GLU A 352 34.35 27.30 -0.38
C GLU A 352 35.42 26.32 0.13
#